data_AF-A0A1M3BNU5-F1
#
_entry.id   AF-A0A1M3BNU5-F1
#
_cell.length_a   1.000
_cell.length_b   1.000
_cell.length_c   1.000
_cell.angle_alpha   90.00
_cell.angle_beta   90.00
_cell.angle_gamma   90.00
#
_symmetry.space_group_name_H-M   'P 1'
#
loop_
_entity.id
_entity.type
_entity.pdbx_description
1 polymer ?
#
loop_
_entity_poly.entity_id
_entity_poly.type
_entity_poly.pdbx_seq_one_letter_code
_entity_poly.pdbx_strand_id
1 'polypeptide(L)'
;MACAGALLGALVALVLVLAPGARAADRGALEAKLSAGREEASALAGQLQASQAELASAEAEAAKAEKHEERLSALLTEGEEREAQLSEEVDAARHHLAIEKERLRRSREALAQRLVDMYETGVPDTTSVILGSGDFEELITRDTYLRAINEADSALARRVGETRDEVHRQVTLVAAKRRQAVAYDERVAGARDEIAAVREAAAASAARLAEISGVREASLAQLKGDIATWVDEVKKIQAEEAEERREAEASEAEANAGAEEEVGRWLGGPYSIPTYIVMCESGGNYSALNPSSGAGGAYQILPSTWELYGGQGEPQNAPKAEQDRIAAEIWADSGSSAWVCGSL
;
A
#
# COMPACT_ATOMS: atom_id res chain seq x y z
N MET A 1 5.80 -7.78 11.04
CA MET A 1 6.68 -6.59 10.92
C MET A 1 8.06 -6.77 11.57
N ALA A 2 8.22 -7.59 12.62
CA ALA A 2 9.53 -7.84 13.24
C ALA A 2 10.59 -8.53 12.32
N CYS A 3 10.16 -9.25 11.28
CA CYS A 3 11.07 -10.06 10.45
C CYS A 3 11.89 -9.28 9.43
N ALA A 4 11.38 -8.17 8.87
CA ALA A 4 12.09 -7.42 7.82
C ALA A 4 13.30 -6.64 8.35
N GLY A 5 13.12 -5.95 9.50
CA GLY A 5 14.23 -5.28 10.19
C GLY A 5 15.26 -6.25 10.76
N ALA A 6 14.84 -7.43 11.21
CA ALA A 6 15.73 -8.48 11.69
C ALA A 6 16.58 -9.10 10.56
N LEU A 7 16.00 -9.28 9.37
CA LEU A 7 16.71 -9.81 8.20
C LEU A 7 17.78 -8.84 7.68
N LEU A 8 17.48 -7.55 7.59
CA LEU A 8 18.45 -6.51 7.22
C LEU A 8 19.54 -6.33 8.29
N GLY A 9 19.21 -6.47 9.57
CA GLY A 9 20.18 -6.46 10.66
C GLY A 9 21.15 -7.66 10.63
N ALA A 10 20.64 -8.85 10.31
CA ALA A 10 21.44 -10.08 10.27
C ALA A 10 22.44 -10.11 9.10
N LEU A 11 22.06 -9.56 7.94
CA LEU A 11 22.92 -9.47 6.75
C LEU A 11 24.19 -8.61 7.00
N VAL A 12 24.08 -7.63 7.89
CA VAL A 12 25.13 -6.65 8.21
C VAL A 12 26.16 -7.19 9.18
N ALA A 13 25.69 -7.88 10.21
CA ALA A 13 26.59 -8.53 11.17
C ALA A 13 27.50 -9.54 10.47
N LEU A 14 27.02 -10.16 9.39
CA LEU A 14 27.81 -11.07 8.57
C LEU A 14 28.84 -10.33 7.69
N VAL A 15 28.48 -9.19 7.11
CA VAL A 15 29.36 -8.41 6.21
C VAL A 15 30.50 -7.71 6.97
N LEU A 16 30.24 -7.14 8.16
CA LEU A 16 31.27 -6.46 8.97
C LEU A 16 32.29 -7.41 9.61
N VAL A 17 31.94 -8.68 9.83
CA VAL A 17 32.83 -9.68 10.45
C VAL A 17 33.82 -10.30 9.45
N LEU A 18 33.59 -10.18 8.14
CA LEU A 18 34.38 -10.86 7.10
C LEU A 18 35.44 -9.98 6.39
N ALA A 19 35.52 -8.67 6.66
CA ALA A 19 36.42 -7.76 5.94
C ALA A 19 37.24 -6.83 6.87
N PRO A 20 38.33 -7.31 7.51
CA PRO A 20 39.17 -6.45 8.35
C PRO A 20 40.03 -5.45 7.56
N GLY A 21 40.09 -5.55 6.22
CA GLY A 21 40.99 -4.77 5.35
C GLY A 21 40.34 -3.69 4.47
N ALA A 22 39.01 -3.53 4.48
CA ALA A 22 38.34 -2.54 3.62
C ALA A 22 38.80 -1.10 3.94
N ARG A 23 39.03 -0.25 2.94
CA ARG A 23 39.34 1.18 3.16
C ARG A 23 38.22 1.80 4.02
N ALA A 24 38.59 2.69 4.93
CA ALA A 24 37.62 3.32 5.85
C ALA A 24 36.48 4.05 5.10
N ALA A 25 36.74 4.51 3.87
CA ALA A 25 35.76 5.17 3.00
C ALA A 25 34.64 4.23 2.52
N ASP A 26 34.97 3.01 2.10
CA ASP A 26 34.00 2.04 1.58
C ASP A 26 33.14 1.45 2.70
N ARG A 27 33.75 1.21 3.88
CA ARG A 27 33.00 0.85 5.10
C ARG A 27 32.01 1.94 5.53
N GLY A 28 32.44 3.21 5.53
CA GLY A 28 31.56 4.33 5.86
C GLY A 28 30.40 4.50 4.87
N ALA A 29 30.65 4.27 3.58
CA ALA A 29 29.60 4.31 2.55
C ALA A 29 28.56 3.19 2.71
N LEU A 30 29.01 1.97 3.02
CA LEU A 30 28.14 0.83 3.34
C LEU A 30 27.31 1.06 4.60
N GLU A 31 27.93 1.57 5.67
CA GLU A 31 27.22 1.90 6.92
C GLU A 31 26.17 2.99 6.72
N ALA A 32 26.47 4.04 5.94
CA ALA A 32 25.54 5.11 5.61
C ALA A 32 24.35 4.63 4.76
N LYS A 33 24.61 3.78 3.75
CA LYS A 33 23.54 3.17 2.94
C LYS A 33 22.64 2.27 3.79
N LEU A 34 23.22 1.57 4.76
CA LEU A 34 22.45 0.74 5.67
C LEU A 34 21.57 1.54 6.62
N SER A 35 22.08 2.63 7.19
CA SER A 35 21.26 3.51 8.03
C SER A 35 20.12 4.11 7.22
N ALA A 36 20.38 4.53 5.98
CA ALA A 36 19.34 5.03 5.06
C ALA A 36 18.27 3.96 4.78
N GLY A 37 18.67 2.73 4.45
CA GLY A 37 17.72 1.63 4.22
C GLY A 37 16.91 1.23 5.46
N ARG A 38 17.49 1.35 6.66
CA ARG A 38 16.75 1.15 7.94
C ARG A 38 15.74 2.26 8.19
N GLU A 39 16.08 3.51 7.90
CA GLU A 39 15.17 4.65 8.02
C GLU A 39 14.00 4.53 7.03
N GLU A 40 14.26 4.18 5.78
CA GLU A 40 13.24 3.92 4.76
C GLU A 40 12.31 2.77 5.15
N ALA A 41 12.85 1.65 5.65
CA ALA A 41 12.06 0.52 6.11
C ALA A 41 11.18 0.89 7.33
N SER A 42 11.69 1.72 8.24
CA SER A 42 10.94 2.24 9.39
C SER A 42 9.82 3.18 8.94
N ALA A 43 10.11 4.09 8.02
CA ALA A 43 9.11 5.00 7.44
C ALA A 43 8.00 4.22 6.72
N LEU A 44 8.35 3.20 5.93
CA LEU A 44 7.39 2.34 5.25
C LEU A 44 6.55 1.51 6.24
N ALA A 45 7.16 1.02 7.32
CA ALA A 45 6.42 0.33 8.39
C ALA A 45 5.39 1.26 9.05
N GLY A 46 5.75 2.53 9.29
CA GLY A 46 4.82 3.56 9.78
C GLY A 46 3.67 3.83 8.80
N GLN A 47 3.98 3.98 7.50
CA GLN A 47 2.97 4.14 6.45
C GLN A 47 2.05 2.91 6.31
N LEU A 48 2.59 1.70 6.43
CA LEU A 48 1.83 0.45 6.42
C LEU A 48 0.88 0.36 7.62
N GLN A 49 1.32 0.78 8.80
CA GLN A 49 0.47 0.78 9.99
C GLN A 49 -0.65 1.84 9.91
N ALA A 50 -0.33 3.04 9.42
CA ALA A 50 -1.31 4.09 9.19
C ALA A 50 -2.36 3.68 8.14
N SER A 51 -1.92 3.17 6.99
CA SER A 51 -2.81 2.67 5.93
C SER A 51 -3.68 1.51 6.39
N GLN A 52 -3.19 0.64 7.29
CA GLN A 52 -4.01 -0.44 7.86
C GLN A 52 -5.13 0.08 8.78
N ALA A 53 -4.87 1.14 9.55
CA ALA A 53 -5.91 1.79 10.36
C ALA A 53 -6.94 2.51 9.47
N GLU A 54 -6.50 3.19 8.41
CA GLU A 54 -7.39 3.80 7.43
C GLU A 54 -8.26 2.78 6.70
N LEU A 55 -7.67 1.63 6.30
CA LEU A 55 -8.40 0.53 5.67
C LEU A 55 -9.52 0.01 6.58
N ALA A 56 -9.21 -0.28 7.84
CA ALA A 56 -10.20 -0.76 8.81
C ALA A 56 -11.33 0.25 9.06
N SER A 57 -11.00 1.55 9.09
CA SER A 57 -12.00 2.62 9.22
C SER A 57 -12.92 2.67 8.00
N ALA A 58 -12.35 2.63 6.79
CA ALA A 58 -13.11 2.67 5.54
C ALA A 58 -13.98 1.42 5.35
N GLU A 59 -13.50 0.23 5.73
CA GLU A 59 -14.29 -1.01 5.76
C GLU A 59 -15.48 -0.90 6.73
N ALA A 60 -15.26 -0.33 7.93
CA ALA A 60 -16.33 -0.14 8.90
C ALA A 60 -17.37 0.89 8.44
N GLU A 61 -16.95 1.95 7.74
CA GLU A 61 -17.85 2.92 7.12
C GLU A 61 -18.66 2.30 5.98
N ALA A 62 -18.02 1.52 5.11
CA ALA A 62 -18.70 0.80 4.03
C ALA A 62 -19.76 -0.16 4.56
N ALA A 63 -19.44 -0.95 5.59
CA ALA A 63 -20.40 -1.88 6.21
C ALA A 63 -21.58 -1.15 6.89
N LYS A 64 -21.36 0.06 7.43
CA LYS A 64 -22.45 0.90 7.97
C LYS A 64 -23.32 1.45 6.85
N ALA A 65 -22.71 1.91 5.75
CA ALA A 65 -23.43 2.41 4.58
C ALA A 65 -24.29 1.32 3.94
N GLU A 66 -23.77 0.11 3.79
CA GLU A 66 -24.49 -1.05 3.26
C GLU A 66 -25.73 -1.39 4.11
N LYS A 67 -25.59 -1.49 5.43
CA LYS A 67 -26.74 -1.72 6.33
C LYS A 67 -27.76 -0.60 6.29
N HIS A 68 -27.31 0.65 6.15
CA HIS A 68 -28.19 1.80 6.05
C HIS A 68 -28.95 1.79 4.73
N GLU A 69 -28.28 1.46 3.62
CA GLU A 69 -28.90 1.25 2.30
C GLU A 69 -29.93 0.13 2.33
N GLU A 70 -29.63 -1.03 2.92
CA GLU A 70 -30.58 -2.15 3.05
C GLU A 70 -31.85 -1.71 3.79
N ARG A 71 -31.68 -1.02 4.93
CA ARG A 71 -32.78 -0.51 5.73
C ARG A 71 -33.63 0.50 4.95
N LEU A 72 -32.99 1.44 4.25
CA LEU A 72 -33.70 2.43 3.44
C LEU A 72 -34.40 1.80 2.24
N SER A 73 -33.79 0.81 1.60
CA SER A 73 -34.38 0.09 0.46
C SER A 73 -35.63 -0.70 0.87
N ALA A 74 -35.60 -1.35 2.04
CA ALA A 74 -36.78 -2.02 2.59
C ALA A 74 -37.92 -1.03 2.88
N LEU A 75 -37.59 0.12 3.50
CA LEU A 75 -38.56 1.19 3.75
C LEU A 75 -39.09 1.81 2.45
N LEU A 76 -38.26 1.88 1.39
CA LEU A 76 -38.66 2.39 0.10
C LEU A 76 -39.72 1.49 -0.55
N THR A 77 -39.54 0.17 -0.50
CA THR A 77 -40.54 -0.78 -1.01
C THR A 77 -41.88 -0.64 -0.29
N GLU A 78 -41.86 -0.57 1.04
CA GLU A 78 -43.09 -0.30 1.84
C GLU A 78 -43.70 1.07 1.47
N GLY A 79 -42.84 2.06 1.21
CA GLY A 79 -43.25 3.39 0.78
C GLY A 79 -43.95 3.40 -0.57
N GLU A 80 -43.40 2.69 -1.55
CA GLU A 80 -43.98 2.58 -2.90
C GLU A 80 -45.35 1.89 -2.88
N GLU A 81 -45.53 0.88 -2.03
CA GLU A 81 -46.85 0.26 -1.82
C GLU A 81 -47.84 1.26 -1.22
N ARG A 82 -47.42 2.08 -0.24
CA ARG A 82 -48.28 3.08 0.37
C ARG A 82 -48.61 4.24 -0.58
N GLU A 83 -47.67 4.65 -1.43
CA GLU A 83 -47.88 5.61 -2.52
C GLU A 83 -48.97 5.10 -3.48
N ALA A 84 -48.88 3.84 -3.91
CA ALA A 84 -49.90 3.22 -4.76
C ALA A 84 -51.29 3.21 -4.09
N GLN A 85 -51.37 2.82 -2.81
CA GLN A 85 -52.63 2.86 -2.05
C GLN A 85 -53.22 4.27 -1.95
N LEU A 86 -52.37 5.28 -1.67
CA LEU A 86 -52.84 6.67 -1.59
C LEU A 86 -53.34 7.19 -2.95
N SER A 87 -52.71 6.78 -4.04
CA SER A 87 -53.16 7.08 -5.39
C SER A 87 -54.54 6.48 -5.68
N GLU A 88 -54.75 5.21 -5.34
CA GLU A 88 -56.06 4.55 -5.45
C GLU A 88 -57.13 5.23 -4.59
N GLU A 89 -56.81 5.63 -3.36
CA GLU A 89 -57.71 6.37 -2.49
C GLU A 89 -58.12 7.74 -3.09
N VAL A 90 -57.18 8.43 -3.76
CA VAL A 90 -57.44 9.70 -4.45
C VAL A 90 -58.36 9.47 -5.66
N ASP A 91 -58.11 8.44 -6.44
CA ASP A 91 -58.91 8.15 -7.64
C ASP A 91 -60.32 7.66 -7.29
N ALA A 92 -60.47 6.84 -6.25
CA ALA A 92 -61.77 6.47 -5.70
C ALA A 92 -62.56 7.71 -5.23
N ALA A 93 -61.92 8.63 -4.50
CA ALA A 93 -62.56 9.86 -4.05
C ALA A 93 -62.95 10.79 -5.22
N ARG A 94 -62.11 10.87 -6.27
CA ARG A 94 -62.42 11.62 -7.50
C ARG A 94 -63.61 11.02 -8.23
N HIS A 95 -63.68 9.70 -8.33
CA HIS A 95 -64.80 8.99 -8.94
C HIS A 95 -66.11 9.27 -8.20
N HIS A 96 -66.09 9.17 -6.87
CA HIS A 96 -67.26 9.48 -6.04
C HIS A 96 -67.70 10.95 -6.19
N LEU A 97 -66.75 11.89 -6.22
CA LEU A 97 -67.04 13.29 -6.49
C LEU A 97 -67.69 13.49 -7.87
N ALA A 98 -67.27 12.75 -8.90
CA ALA A 98 -67.87 12.83 -10.23
C ALA A 98 -69.34 12.36 -10.22
N ILE A 99 -69.64 11.29 -9.49
CA ILE A 99 -71.02 10.80 -9.30
C ILE A 99 -71.88 11.85 -8.62
N GLU A 100 -71.41 12.46 -7.52
CA GLU A 100 -72.18 13.45 -6.78
C GLU A 100 -72.37 14.76 -7.58
N LYS A 101 -71.39 15.15 -8.39
CA LYS A 101 -71.55 16.28 -9.34
C LYS A 101 -72.64 16.00 -10.37
N GLU A 102 -72.70 14.79 -10.89
CA GLU A 102 -73.73 14.39 -11.86
C GLU A 102 -75.12 14.30 -11.21
N ARG A 103 -75.21 13.81 -9.96
CA ARG A 103 -76.45 13.85 -9.17
C ARG A 103 -76.91 15.28 -8.93
N LEU A 104 -76.00 16.20 -8.62
CA LEU A 104 -76.32 17.61 -8.43
C LEU A 104 -76.83 18.25 -9.72
N ARG A 105 -76.19 17.96 -10.86
CA ARG A 105 -76.62 18.44 -12.18
C ARG A 105 -78.07 18.05 -12.45
N ARG A 106 -78.38 16.74 -12.34
CA ARG A 106 -79.74 16.22 -12.55
C ARG A 106 -80.77 16.82 -11.58
N SER A 107 -80.41 16.97 -10.31
CA SER A 107 -81.32 17.53 -9.30
C SER A 107 -81.60 19.01 -9.55
N ARG A 108 -80.60 19.77 -10.00
CA ARG A 108 -80.76 21.19 -10.39
C ARG A 108 -81.62 21.35 -11.64
N GLU A 109 -81.48 20.46 -12.63
CA GLU A 109 -82.32 20.45 -13.83
C GLU A 109 -83.78 20.18 -13.47
N ALA A 110 -84.04 19.19 -12.62
CA ALA A 110 -85.40 18.91 -12.14
C ALA A 110 -86.01 20.11 -11.38
N LEU A 111 -85.23 20.77 -10.52
CA LEU A 111 -85.68 21.96 -9.80
C LEU A 111 -85.94 23.13 -10.76
N ALA A 112 -85.07 23.34 -11.75
CA ALA A 112 -85.24 24.39 -12.75
C ALA A 112 -86.52 24.17 -13.58
N GLN A 113 -86.76 22.94 -14.04
CA GLN A 113 -87.99 22.60 -14.75
C GLN A 113 -89.22 22.89 -13.90
N ARG A 114 -89.21 22.46 -12.64
CA ARG A 114 -90.34 22.69 -11.73
C ARG A 114 -90.63 24.17 -11.51
N LEU A 115 -89.59 24.99 -11.38
CA LEU A 115 -89.72 26.46 -11.23
C LEU A 115 -90.31 27.10 -12.49
N VAL A 116 -89.92 26.62 -13.68
CA VAL A 116 -90.51 27.06 -14.96
C VAL A 116 -91.99 26.67 -15.02
N ASP A 117 -92.34 25.43 -14.69
CA ASP A 117 -93.73 24.98 -14.68
C ASP A 117 -94.60 25.82 -13.73
N MET A 118 -94.09 26.13 -12.53
CA MET A 118 -94.76 27.02 -11.55
C MET A 118 -94.95 28.45 -12.10
N TYR A 119 -94.00 28.95 -12.89
CA TYR A 119 -94.07 30.27 -13.50
C TYR A 119 -95.08 30.31 -14.66
N GLU A 120 -95.07 29.31 -15.54
CA GLU A 120 -95.92 29.27 -16.74
C GLU A 120 -97.39 28.96 -16.43
N THR A 121 -97.65 27.99 -15.56
CA THR A 121 -99.02 27.55 -15.20
C THR A 121 -99.61 28.27 -14.00
N GLY A 122 -98.78 29.03 -13.28
CA GLY A 122 -99.12 29.65 -12.00
C GLY A 122 -99.10 28.65 -10.84
N VAL A 123 -99.04 29.17 -9.62
CA VAL A 123 -99.16 28.34 -8.41
C VAL A 123 -100.64 28.27 -8.05
N PRO A 124 -101.26 27.07 -7.96
CA PRO A 124 -102.64 26.97 -7.55
C PRO A 124 -102.80 27.55 -6.15
N ASP A 125 -103.54 28.64 -6.05
CA ASP A 125 -103.78 29.30 -4.77
C ASP A 125 -104.79 28.47 -3.96
N THR A 126 -104.44 28.14 -2.72
CA THR A 126 -105.28 27.30 -1.85
C THR A 126 -106.64 27.94 -1.62
N THR A 127 -106.71 29.28 -1.51
CA THR A 127 -107.98 30.00 -1.40
C THR A 127 -108.80 29.94 -2.69
N SER A 128 -108.17 30.04 -3.87
CA SER A 128 -108.86 29.88 -5.17
C SER A 128 -109.43 28.47 -5.39
N VAL A 129 -108.75 27.45 -4.85
CA VAL A 129 -109.13 26.04 -5.00
C VAL A 129 -110.25 25.65 -4.03
N ILE A 130 -110.26 26.23 -2.83
CA ILE A 130 -111.34 26.07 -1.85
C ILE A 130 -112.62 26.78 -2.30
N LEU A 131 -112.51 27.95 -2.95
CA LEU A 131 -113.67 28.72 -3.42
C LEU A 131 -114.25 28.21 -4.75
N GLY A 132 -113.48 27.42 -5.52
CA GLY A 132 -113.86 26.95 -6.85
C GLY A 132 -114.34 25.49 -6.94
N SER A 133 -114.44 24.78 -5.82
CA SER A 133 -114.87 23.37 -5.77
C SER A 133 -116.39 23.24 -5.66
N GLY A 134 -117.00 22.35 -6.47
CA GLY A 134 -118.46 22.20 -6.56
C GLY A 134 -119.07 21.33 -5.45
N ASP A 135 -118.26 20.46 -4.82
CA ASP A 135 -118.67 19.58 -3.73
C ASP A 135 -117.53 19.31 -2.72
N PHE A 136 -117.89 18.70 -1.57
CA PHE A 136 -116.97 18.40 -0.47
C PHE A 136 -115.93 17.32 -0.81
N GLU A 137 -116.21 16.41 -1.74
CA GLU A 137 -115.33 15.29 -2.10
C GLU A 137 -114.20 15.74 -3.03
N GLU A 138 -114.53 16.62 -4.00
CA GLU A 138 -113.60 17.30 -4.89
C GLU A 138 -112.65 18.22 -4.12
N LEU A 139 -113.18 18.97 -3.14
CA LEU A 139 -112.39 19.84 -2.26
C LEU A 139 -111.30 19.07 -1.51
N ILE A 140 -111.67 17.95 -0.88
CA ILE A 140 -110.73 17.11 -0.10
C ILE A 140 -109.64 16.54 -1.02
N THR A 141 -110.02 16.09 -2.21
CA THR A 141 -109.11 15.50 -3.20
C THR A 141 -108.12 16.54 -3.74
N ARG A 142 -108.60 17.74 -4.10
CA ARG A 142 -107.74 18.84 -4.58
C ARG A 142 -106.78 19.33 -3.51
N ASP A 143 -107.24 19.48 -2.27
CA ASP A 143 -106.37 19.87 -1.15
C ASP A 143 -105.28 18.83 -0.86
N THR A 144 -105.61 17.53 -0.92
CA THR A 144 -104.59 16.47 -0.78
C THR A 144 -103.54 16.50 -1.89
N TYR A 145 -103.94 16.70 -3.15
CA TYR A 145 -102.98 16.84 -4.25
C TYR A 145 -102.08 18.07 -4.10
N LEU A 146 -102.63 19.23 -3.71
CA LEU A 146 -101.83 20.44 -3.52
C LEU A 146 -100.82 20.29 -2.37
N ARG A 147 -101.23 19.66 -1.27
CA ARG A 147 -100.30 19.34 -0.17
C ARG A 147 -99.19 18.42 -0.63
N ALA A 148 -99.52 17.36 -1.38
CA ALA A 148 -98.53 16.42 -1.92
C ALA A 148 -97.54 17.11 -2.89
N ILE A 149 -98.00 18.02 -3.75
CA ILE A 149 -97.16 18.79 -4.67
C ILE A 149 -96.20 19.72 -3.89
N ASN A 150 -96.71 20.51 -2.95
CA ASN A 150 -95.89 21.41 -2.13
C ASN A 150 -94.83 20.65 -1.32
N GLU A 151 -95.19 19.47 -0.81
CA GLU A 151 -94.24 18.60 -0.10
C GLU A 151 -93.18 18.03 -1.04
N ALA A 152 -93.55 17.61 -2.26
CA ALA A 152 -92.62 17.15 -3.28
C ALA A 152 -91.64 18.25 -3.74
N ASP A 153 -92.13 19.48 -3.93
CA ASP A 153 -91.33 20.65 -4.32
C ASP A 153 -90.35 21.04 -3.21
N SER A 154 -90.83 21.08 -1.97
CA SER A 154 -89.99 21.35 -0.80
C SER A 154 -88.94 20.24 -0.60
N ALA A 155 -89.30 18.98 -0.86
CA ALA A 155 -88.36 17.86 -0.82
C ALA A 155 -87.33 17.92 -1.96
N LEU A 156 -87.70 18.39 -3.16
CA LEU A 156 -86.78 18.60 -4.27
C LEU A 156 -85.75 19.70 -3.95
N ALA A 157 -86.21 20.86 -3.44
CA ALA A 157 -85.32 21.94 -3.04
C ALA A 157 -84.34 21.51 -1.94
N ARG A 158 -84.82 20.77 -0.93
CA ARG A 158 -83.96 20.18 0.12
C ARG A 158 -82.91 19.22 -0.45
N ARG A 159 -83.32 18.28 -1.32
CA ARG A 159 -82.39 17.35 -1.98
C ARG A 159 -81.29 18.05 -2.79
N VAL A 160 -81.64 19.13 -3.51
CA VAL A 160 -80.64 19.93 -4.25
C VAL A 160 -79.63 20.57 -3.28
N GLY A 161 -80.11 21.12 -2.16
CA GLY A 161 -79.26 21.66 -1.09
C GLY A 161 -78.33 20.60 -0.51
N GLU A 162 -78.87 19.45 -0.11
CA GLU A 162 -78.11 18.32 0.44
C GLU A 162 -77.04 17.81 -0.52
N THR A 163 -77.38 17.65 -1.80
CA THR A 163 -76.43 17.19 -2.84
C THR A 163 -75.36 18.24 -3.11
N ARG A 164 -75.70 19.54 -3.09
CA ARG A 164 -74.71 20.63 -3.22
C ARG A 164 -73.71 20.59 -2.07
N ASP A 165 -74.21 20.42 -0.85
CA ASP A 165 -73.37 20.38 0.34
C ASP A 165 -72.50 19.11 0.36
N GLU A 166 -73.00 17.98 -0.16
CA GLU A 166 -72.23 16.76 -0.36
C GLU A 166 -71.10 16.95 -1.39
N VAL A 167 -71.39 17.55 -2.55
CA VAL A 167 -70.35 17.89 -3.54
C VAL A 167 -69.27 18.79 -2.92
N HIS A 168 -69.66 19.78 -2.11
CA HIS A 168 -68.70 20.65 -1.41
C HIS A 168 -67.81 19.85 -0.43
N ARG A 169 -68.39 18.93 0.35
CA ARG A 169 -67.63 18.02 1.21
C ARG A 169 -66.65 17.14 0.42
N GLN A 170 -67.11 16.56 -0.69
CA GLN A 170 -66.31 15.67 -1.54
C GLN A 170 -65.14 16.40 -2.21
N VAL A 171 -65.33 17.66 -2.65
CA VAL A 171 -64.23 18.50 -3.17
C VAL A 171 -63.14 18.68 -2.10
N THR A 172 -63.53 19.02 -0.87
CA THR A 172 -62.59 19.20 0.24
C THR A 172 -61.86 17.89 0.58
N LEU A 173 -62.57 16.76 0.57
CA LEU A 173 -61.99 15.44 0.81
C LEU A 173 -60.95 15.06 -0.25
N VAL A 174 -61.27 15.21 -1.55
CA VAL A 174 -60.34 14.95 -2.65
C VAL A 174 -59.11 15.85 -2.53
N ALA A 175 -59.29 17.13 -2.21
CA ALA A 175 -58.17 18.06 -2.03
C ALA A 175 -57.28 17.66 -0.84
N ALA A 176 -57.86 17.18 0.27
CA ALA A 176 -57.10 16.68 1.41
C ALA A 176 -56.32 15.41 1.08
N LYS A 177 -56.96 14.40 0.48
CA LYS A 177 -56.30 13.16 0.05
C LYS A 177 -55.18 13.41 -0.95
N ARG A 178 -55.40 14.29 -1.94
CA ARG A 178 -54.37 14.66 -2.91
C ARG A 178 -53.15 15.32 -2.25
N ARG A 179 -53.37 16.21 -1.28
CA ARG A 179 -52.25 16.81 -0.52
C ARG A 179 -51.49 15.76 0.27
N GLN A 180 -52.18 14.80 0.87
CA GLN A 180 -51.55 13.69 1.58
C GLN A 180 -50.71 12.80 0.65
N ALA A 181 -51.23 12.47 -0.53
CA ALA A 181 -50.51 11.69 -1.54
C ALA A 181 -49.24 12.43 -1.99
N VAL A 182 -49.34 13.67 -2.45
CA VAL A 182 -48.17 14.47 -2.89
C VAL A 182 -47.11 14.59 -1.80
N ALA A 183 -47.52 14.87 -0.56
CA ALA A 183 -46.57 14.95 0.56
C ALA A 183 -45.94 13.60 0.92
N TYR A 184 -46.57 12.48 0.55
CA TYR A 184 -45.98 11.14 0.69
C TYR A 184 -44.99 10.88 -0.44
N ASP A 185 -45.35 11.20 -1.68
CA ASP A 185 -44.49 11.06 -2.87
C ASP A 185 -43.18 11.85 -2.69
N GLU A 186 -43.26 13.07 -2.13
CA GLU A 186 -42.08 13.88 -1.79
C GLU A 186 -41.16 13.21 -0.77
N ARG A 187 -41.73 12.48 0.21
CA ARG A 187 -40.91 11.72 1.19
C ARG A 187 -40.25 10.50 0.55
N VAL A 188 -40.96 9.80 -0.33
CA VAL A 188 -40.42 8.67 -1.09
C VAL A 188 -39.29 9.13 -2.01
N ALA A 189 -39.46 10.27 -2.70
CA ALA A 189 -38.42 10.90 -3.51
C ALA A 189 -37.20 11.26 -2.66
N GLY A 190 -37.39 11.91 -1.50
CA GLY A 190 -36.29 12.22 -0.58
C GLY A 190 -35.56 10.98 -0.05
N ALA A 191 -36.27 9.87 0.18
CA ALA A 191 -35.64 8.60 0.56
C ALA A 191 -34.80 8.00 -0.58
N ARG A 192 -35.26 8.10 -1.84
CA ARG A 192 -34.47 7.68 -3.02
C ARG A 192 -33.19 8.51 -3.16
N ASP A 193 -33.27 9.82 -2.92
CA ASP A 193 -32.11 10.71 -2.93
C ASP A 193 -31.11 10.37 -1.80
N GLU A 194 -31.60 10.03 -0.60
CA GLU A 194 -30.75 9.59 0.51
C GLU A 194 -30.01 8.28 0.17
N ILE A 195 -30.71 7.30 -0.42
CA ILE A 195 -30.08 6.05 -0.90
C ILE A 195 -28.99 6.35 -1.93
N ALA A 196 -29.26 7.25 -2.89
CA ALA A 196 -28.28 7.63 -3.90
C ALA A 196 -27.03 8.27 -3.27
N ALA A 197 -27.21 9.16 -2.29
CA ALA A 197 -26.10 9.79 -1.57
C ALA A 197 -25.27 8.78 -0.77
N VAL A 198 -25.91 7.78 -0.15
CA VAL A 198 -25.23 6.70 0.58
C VAL A 198 -24.38 5.84 -0.35
N ARG A 199 -24.91 5.49 -1.53
CA ARG A 199 -24.17 4.76 -2.57
C ARG A 199 -22.98 5.55 -3.10
N GLU A 200 -23.14 6.85 -3.31
CA GLU A 200 -22.06 7.73 -3.75
C GLU A 200 -20.95 7.81 -2.69
N ALA A 201 -21.32 7.98 -1.42
CA ALA A 201 -20.36 7.95 -0.31
C ALA A 201 -19.63 6.60 -0.21
N ALA A 202 -20.34 5.47 -0.37
CA ALA A 202 -19.73 4.15 -0.39
C ALA A 202 -18.76 3.97 -1.56
N ALA A 203 -19.12 4.46 -2.76
CA ALA A 203 -18.23 4.44 -3.93
C ALA A 203 -16.97 5.30 -3.72
N ALA A 204 -17.09 6.46 -3.08
CA ALA A 204 -15.96 7.30 -2.73
C ALA A 204 -15.02 6.61 -1.72
N SER A 205 -15.57 5.94 -0.71
CA SER A 205 -14.78 5.14 0.24
C SER A 205 -14.07 3.97 -0.45
N ALA A 206 -14.72 3.30 -1.40
CA ALA A 206 -14.10 2.23 -2.20
C ALA A 206 -12.96 2.75 -3.10
N ALA A 207 -13.12 3.94 -3.71
CA ALA A 207 -12.07 4.58 -4.49
C ALA A 207 -10.86 4.94 -3.63
N ARG A 208 -11.09 5.48 -2.43
CA ARG A 208 -10.02 5.78 -1.46
C ARG A 208 -9.28 4.52 -1.01
N LEU A 209 -10.00 3.43 -0.76
CA LEU A 209 -9.39 2.11 -0.46
C LEU A 209 -8.48 1.64 -1.59
N ALA A 210 -8.94 1.76 -2.85
CA ALA A 210 -8.14 1.39 -4.01
C ALA A 210 -6.86 2.24 -4.11
N GLU A 211 -6.95 3.55 -3.88
CA GLU A 211 -5.79 4.45 -3.85
C GLU A 211 -4.77 4.05 -2.79
N ILE A 212 -5.22 3.83 -1.53
CA ILE A 212 -4.35 3.41 -0.43
C ILE A 212 -3.66 2.08 -0.76
N SER A 213 -4.40 1.11 -1.32
CA SER A 213 -3.84 -0.18 -1.71
C SER A 213 -2.80 -0.04 -2.83
N GLY A 214 -3.04 0.83 -3.82
CA GLY A 214 -2.12 1.10 -4.91
C GLY A 214 -0.83 1.76 -4.44
N VAL A 215 -0.91 2.77 -3.56
CA VAL A 215 0.27 3.40 -2.94
C VAL A 215 1.09 2.35 -2.18
N ARG A 216 0.43 1.48 -1.41
CA ARG A 216 1.09 0.42 -0.65
C ARG A 216 1.84 -0.58 -1.56
N GLU A 217 1.20 -1.01 -2.64
CA GLU A 217 1.82 -1.93 -3.60
C GLU A 217 3.01 -1.28 -4.31
N ALA A 218 2.88 0.00 -4.70
CA ALA A 218 3.96 0.75 -5.32
C ALA A 218 5.17 0.91 -4.37
N SER A 219 4.96 1.28 -3.11
CA SER A 219 6.04 1.41 -2.14
C SER A 219 6.72 0.07 -1.83
N LEU A 220 5.98 -1.04 -1.78
CA LEU A 220 6.56 -2.38 -1.63
C LEU A 220 7.35 -2.81 -2.86
N ALA A 221 6.90 -2.46 -4.06
CA ALA A 221 7.62 -2.73 -5.30
C ALA A 221 8.92 -1.93 -5.36
N GLN A 222 8.89 -0.65 -4.97
CA GLN A 222 10.06 0.21 -4.89
C GLN A 222 11.08 -0.34 -3.90
N LEU A 223 10.67 -0.66 -2.66
CA LEU A 223 11.57 -1.24 -1.65
C LEU A 223 12.22 -2.54 -2.13
N LYS A 224 11.47 -3.40 -2.83
CA LYS A 224 12.04 -4.63 -3.42
C LYS A 224 13.10 -4.32 -4.48
N GLY A 225 12.89 -3.29 -5.30
CA GLY A 225 13.84 -2.82 -6.30
C GLY A 225 15.11 -2.22 -5.66
N ASP A 226 14.94 -1.41 -4.61
CA ASP A 226 16.05 -0.81 -3.87
C ASP A 226 16.90 -1.88 -3.17
N ILE A 227 16.26 -2.85 -2.51
CA ILE A 227 16.95 -4.00 -1.91
C ILE A 227 17.73 -4.80 -2.96
N ALA A 228 17.14 -5.08 -4.13
CA ALA A 228 17.84 -5.79 -5.19
C ALA A 228 19.08 -5.02 -5.68
N THR A 229 18.95 -3.70 -5.83
CA THR A 229 20.05 -2.81 -6.20
C THR A 229 21.15 -2.82 -5.15
N TRP A 230 20.80 -2.70 -3.86
CA TRP A 230 21.78 -2.77 -2.77
C TRP A 230 22.49 -4.12 -2.73
N VAL A 231 21.78 -5.23 -2.93
CA VAL A 231 22.38 -6.57 -2.98
C VAL A 231 23.41 -6.67 -4.11
N ASP A 232 23.11 -6.13 -5.28
CA ASP A 232 24.03 -6.15 -6.42
C ASP A 232 25.23 -5.20 -6.22
N GLU A 233 25.03 -4.04 -5.60
CA GLU A 233 26.13 -3.15 -5.21
C GLU A 233 27.07 -3.82 -4.18
N VAL A 234 26.53 -4.49 -3.16
CA VAL A 234 27.35 -5.20 -2.17
C VAL A 234 28.18 -6.31 -2.84
N LYS A 235 27.59 -7.06 -3.79
CA LYS A 235 28.34 -8.07 -4.54
C LYS A 235 29.47 -7.48 -5.36
N LYS A 236 29.27 -6.30 -5.98
CA LYS A 236 30.32 -5.59 -6.73
C LYS A 236 31.47 -5.19 -5.82
N ILE A 237 31.18 -4.57 -4.68
CA ILE A 237 32.20 -4.19 -3.69
C ILE A 237 32.99 -5.42 -3.22
N GLN A 238 32.30 -6.53 -2.92
CA GLN A 238 32.97 -7.78 -2.53
C GLN A 238 33.86 -8.36 -3.63
N ALA A 239 33.48 -8.20 -4.90
CA ALA A 239 34.29 -8.66 -6.04
C ALA A 239 35.53 -7.77 -6.24
N GLU A 240 35.36 -6.45 -6.14
CA GLU A 240 36.47 -5.46 -6.21
C GLU A 240 37.47 -5.69 -5.06
N GLU A 241 36.99 -5.90 -3.83
CA GLU A 241 37.85 -6.23 -2.67
C GLU A 241 38.58 -7.58 -2.84
N ALA A 242 37.95 -8.56 -3.49
CA ALA A 242 38.57 -9.86 -3.76
C ALA A 242 39.66 -9.75 -4.84
N GLU A 243 39.47 -8.87 -5.83
CA GLU A 243 40.46 -8.57 -6.86
C GLU A 243 41.65 -7.81 -6.27
N GLU A 244 41.42 -6.72 -5.52
CA GLU A 244 42.48 -5.98 -4.83
C GLU A 244 43.29 -6.88 -3.89
N ARG A 245 42.63 -7.82 -3.17
CA ARG A 245 43.32 -8.77 -2.30
C ARG A 245 44.21 -9.73 -3.09
N ARG A 246 43.74 -10.24 -4.24
CA ARG A 246 44.54 -11.11 -5.11
C ARG A 246 45.75 -10.38 -5.67
N GLU A 247 45.59 -9.12 -6.06
CA GLU A 247 46.71 -8.29 -6.52
C GLU A 247 47.73 -8.04 -5.40
N ALA A 248 47.27 -7.77 -4.18
CA ALA A 248 48.15 -7.60 -3.02
C ALA A 248 48.90 -8.90 -2.67
N GLU A 249 48.20 -10.03 -2.64
CA GLU A 249 48.81 -11.36 -2.40
C GLU A 249 49.80 -11.72 -3.51
N ALA A 250 49.50 -11.39 -4.77
CA ALA A 250 50.42 -11.60 -5.90
C ALA A 250 51.67 -10.72 -5.80
N SER A 251 51.50 -9.44 -5.46
CA SER A 251 52.62 -8.50 -5.25
C SER A 251 53.51 -8.92 -4.06
N GLU A 252 52.91 -9.37 -2.96
CA GLU A 252 53.63 -9.90 -1.81
C GLU A 252 54.37 -11.21 -2.17
N ALA A 253 53.75 -12.10 -2.95
CA ALA A 253 54.39 -13.31 -3.45
C ALA A 253 55.57 -13.00 -4.39
N GLU A 254 55.44 -12.01 -5.29
CA GLU A 254 56.52 -11.54 -6.15
C GLU A 254 57.67 -10.91 -5.34
N ALA A 255 57.36 -10.08 -4.35
CA ALA A 255 58.34 -9.48 -3.46
C ALA A 255 59.09 -10.54 -2.63
N ASN A 256 58.36 -11.54 -2.11
CA ASN A 256 58.95 -12.66 -1.38
C ASN A 256 59.82 -13.53 -2.30
N ALA A 257 59.37 -13.83 -3.52
CA ALA A 257 60.17 -14.57 -4.50
C ALA A 257 61.46 -13.81 -4.88
N GLY A 258 61.39 -12.49 -5.04
CA GLY A 258 62.57 -11.64 -5.26
C GLY A 258 63.53 -11.63 -4.07
N ALA A 259 63.01 -11.57 -2.84
CA ALA A 259 63.79 -11.68 -1.62
C ALA A 259 64.44 -13.07 -1.47
N GLU A 260 63.73 -14.15 -1.82
CA GLU A 260 64.28 -15.51 -1.84
C GLU A 260 65.40 -15.65 -2.89
N GLU A 261 65.25 -15.06 -4.07
CA GLU A 261 66.30 -15.04 -5.09
C GLU A 261 67.53 -14.23 -4.65
N GLU A 262 67.32 -13.07 -4.03
CA GLU A 262 68.40 -12.25 -3.48
C GLU A 262 69.14 -12.98 -2.36
N VAL A 263 68.42 -13.52 -1.37
CA VAL A 263 68.99 -14.34 -0.30
C VAL A 263 69.73 -15.55 -0.88
N GLY A 264 69.16 -16.21 -1.91
CA GLY A 264 69.82 -17.30 -2.64
C GLY A 264 71.10 -16.88 -3.35
N ARG A 265 71.20 -15.63 -3.82
CA ARG A 265 72.42 -15.05 -4.44
C ARG A 265 73.49 -14.69 -3.42
N TRP A 266 73.08 -14.24 -2.23
CA TRP A 266 73.99 -13.92 -1.11
C TRP A 266 74.53 -15.19 -0.43
N LEU A 267 73.68 -16.20 -0.25
CA LEU A 267 74.01 -17.45 0.45
C LEU A 267 74.48 -18.57 -0.49
N GLY A 268 74.09 -18.56 -1.77
CA GLY A 268 74.47 -19.54 -2.78
C GLY A 268 75.58 -19.04 -3.72
N GLY A 269 76.40 -19.96 -4.24
CA GLY A 269 77.49 -19.68 -5.18
C GLY A 269 78.42 -20.87 -5.37
N PRO A 270 79.50 -20.77 -6.16
CA PRO A 270 80.41 -21.88 -6.46
C PRO A 270 81.34 -22.25 -5.28
N TYR A 271 81.00 -21.83 -4.07
CA TYR A 271 81.79 -21.94 -2.84
C TYR A 271 81.03 -22.77 -1.82
N SER A 272 81.76 -23.35 -0.87
CA SER A 272 81.20 -24.26 0.14
C SER A 272 80.64 -23.57 1.39
N ILE A 273 80.77 -22.25 1.48
CA ILE A 273 80.22 -21.40 2.54
C ILE A 273 79.53 -20.19 1.87
N PRO A 274 78.70 -19.40 2.59
CA PRO A 274 77.99 -18.27 2.00
C PRO A 274 78.91 -17.33 1.20
N THR A 275 78.53 -17.08 -0.05
CA THR A 275 79.33 -16.36 -1.05
C THR A 275 79.80 -15.00 -0.55
N TYR A 276 78.99 -14.29 0.24
CA TYR A 276 79.35 -12.98 0.78
C TYR A 276 80.56 -13.02 1.71
N ILE A 277 80.72 -14.10 2.49
CA ILE A 277 81.86 -14.30 3.38
C ILE A 277 83.10 -14.47 2.52
N VAL A 278 83.06 -15.36 1.52
CA VAL A 278 84.20 -15.62 0.62
C VAL A 278 84.61 -14.37 -0.17
N MET A 279 83.63 -13.60 -0.65
CA MET A 279 83.90 -12.35 -1.37
C MET A 279 84.50 -11.28 -0.47
N CYS A 280 84.10 -11.20 0.79
CA CYS A 280 84.71 -10.29 1.77
C CYS A 280 86.12 -10.74 2.18
N GLU A 281 86.32 -12.05 2.39
CA GLU A 281 87.60 -12.61 2.83
C GLU A 281 88.67 -12.51 1.74
N SER A 282 88.37 -12.89 0.50
CA SER A 282 89.38 -12.99 -0.57
C SER A 282 88.96 -12.39 -1.92
N GLY A 283 87.73 -11.87 -2.04
CA GLY A 283 87.14 -11.58 -3.35
C GLY A 283 86.87 -12.84 -4.18
N GLY A 284 86.77 -14.01 -3.54
CA GLY A 284 86.54 -15.29 -4.22
C GLY A 284 87.78 -15.92 -4.88
N ASN A 285 88.98 -15.43 -4.57
CA ASN A 285 90.24 -15.84 -5.19
C ASN A 285 90.91 -17.01 -4.47
N TYR A 286 90.96 -18.19 -5.10
CA TYR A 286 91.57 -19.42 -4.56
C TYR A 286 93.08 -19.36 -4.37
N SER A 287 93.75 -18.33 -4.88
CA SER A 287 95.20 -18.12 -4.73
C SER A 287 95.52 -16.89 -3.88
N ALA A 288 94.52 -16.30 -3.21
CA ALA A 288 94.73 -15.18 -2.30
C ALA A 288 95.59 -15.61 -1.10
N LEU A 289 96.51 -14.75 -0.70
CA LEU A 289 97.35 -14.93 0.48
C LEU A 289 97.39 -13.61 1.26
N ASN A 290 97.02 -13.66 2.53
CA ASN A 290 97.18 -12.55 3.46
C ASN A 290 98.64 -12.50 3.95
N PRO A 291 99.43 -11.46 3.59
CA PRO A 291 100.85 -11.41 3.93
C PRO A 291 101.13 -11.23 5.44
N SER A 292 100.12 -10.83 6.22
CA SER A 292 100.27 -10.57 7.66
C SER A 292 99.86 -11.74 8.54
N SER A 293 98.76 -12.44 8.21
CA SER A 293 98.27 -13.59 8.99
C SER A 293 98.68 -14.95 8.43
N GLY A 294 99.15 -14.99 7.18
CA GLY A 294 99.41 -16.24 6.45
C GLY A 294 98.15 -16.98 6.01
N ALA A 295 96.96 -16.44 6.25
CA ALA A 295 95.70 -17.01 5.79
C ALA A 295 95.67 -17.10 4.25
N GLY A 296 95.26 -18.24 3.71
CA GLY A 296 95.36 -18.54 2.29
C GLY A 296 94.07 -19.07 1.67
N GLY A 297 93.97 -18.95 0.35
CA GLY A 297 92.89 -19.52 -0.44
C GLY A 297 91.62 -18.67 -0.47
N ALA A 298 90.59 -19.17 -1.17
CA ALA A 298 89.33 -18.43 -1.34
C ALA A 298 88.63 -18.16 -0.01
N TYR A 299 88.83 -19.04 0.97
CA TYR A 299 88.18 -18.99 2.27
C TYR A 299 89.06 -18.35 3.37
N GLN A 300 90.25 -17.84 3.03
CA GLN A 300 91.23 -17.26 3.95
C GLN A 300 91.43 -18.09 5.23
N ILE A 301 91.73 -19.38 5.08
CA ILE A 301 91.93 -20.28 6.21
C ILE A 301 93.38 -20.12 6.72
N LEU A 302 93.56 -20.00 8.04
CA LEU A 302 94.89 -19.94 8.65
C LEU A 302 95.64 -21.28 8.48
N PRO A 303 96.96 -21.29 8.24
CA PRO A 303 97.72 -22.53 8.03
C PRO A 303 97.55 -23.56 9.16
N SER A 304 97.48 -23.11 10.42
CA SER A 304 97.25 -23.98 11.58
C SER A 304 95.89 -24.66 11.57
N THR A 305 94.85 -23.96 11.10
CA THR A 305 93.48 -24.49 10.99
C THR A 305 93.38 -25.40 9.77
N TRP A 306 94.03 -25.03 8.67
CA TRP A 306 94.11 -25.85 7.46
C TRP A 306 94.72 -27.23 7.73
N GLU A 307 95.85 -27.27 8.44
CA GLU A 307 96.50 -28.52 8.84
C GLU A 307 95.62 -29.33 9.82
N LEU A 308 94.93 -28.66 10.75
CA LEU A 308 94.02 -29.31 11.70
C LEU A 308 92.88 -30.08 11.01
N TYR A 309 92.34 -29.55 9.92
CA TYR A 309 91.30 -30.20 9.09
C TYR A 309 91.88 -31.07 7.96
N GLY A 310 93.17 -31.45 8.09
CA GLY A 310 93.85 -32.42 7.24
C GLY A 310 94.31 -31.88 5.89
N GLY A 311 94.37 -30.56 5.72
CA GLY A 311 94.91 -29.92 4.52
C GLY A 311 96.43 -30.08 4.42
N GLN A 312 96.93 -30.31 3.21
CA GLN A 312 98.36 -30.47 2.95
C GLN A 312 98.95 -29.23 2.27
N GLY A 313 100.15 -28.83 2.68
CA GLY A 313 100.80 -27.62 2.17
C GLY A 313 100.05 -26.34 2.57
N GLU A 314 100.30 -25.26 1.83
CA GLU A 314 99.66 -23.97 2.09
C GLU A 314 98.27 -23.86 1.44
N PRO A 315 97.25 -23.30 2.12
CA PRO A 315 95.86 -23.28 1.65
C PRO A 315 95.67 -22.70 0.23
N GLN A 316 96.40 -21.63 -0.10
CA GLN A 316 96.33 -20.94 -1.40
C GLN A 316 96.93 -21.73 -2.58
N ASN A 317 97.72 -22.76 -2.28
CA ASN A 317 98.35 -23.63 -3.29
C ASN A 317 97.56 -24.93 -3.49
N ALA A 318 96.61 -25.24 -2.61
CA ALA A 318 95.79 -26.43 -2.70
C ALA A 318 94.76 -26.32 -3.84
N PRO A 319 94.37 -27.43 -4.48
CA PRO A 319 93.31 -27.43 -5.48
C PRO A 319 91.99 -26.89 -4.92
N LYS A 320 91.19 -26.24 -5.78
CA LYS A 320 89.86 -25.69 -5.44
C LYS A 320 89.01 -26.67 -4.62
N ALA A 321 88.91 -27.92 -5.06
CA ALA A 321 88.10 -28.94 -4.41
C ALA A 321 88.55 -29.27 -2.99
N GLU A 322 89.85 -29.17 -2.69
CA GLU A 322 90.38 -29.40 -1.34
C GLU A 322 90.10 -28.20 -0.43
N GLN A 323 90.24 -26.98 -0.97
CA GLN A 323 89.85 -25.75 -0.26
C GLN A 323 88.36 -25.73 0.07
N ASP A 324 87.52 -26.09 -0.90
CA ASP A 324 86.06 -26.23 -0.75
C ASP A 324 85.70 -27.25 0.32
N ARG A 325 86.30 -28.45 0.27
CA ARG A 325 86.04 -29.53 1.24
C ARG A 325 86.35 -29.08 2.67
N ILE A 326 87.53 -28.52 2.90
CA ILE A 326 87.95 -28.09 4.24
C ILE A 326 87.11 -26.92 4.71
N ALA A 327 86.79 -25.96 3.84
CA ALA A 327 85.90 -24.86 4.19
C ALA A 327 84.49 -25.34 4.55
N ALA A 328 83.96 -26.36 3.84
CA ALA A 328 82.68 -26.97 4.16
C ALA A 328 82.68 -27.63 5.55
N GLU A 329 83.76 -28.31 5.90
CA GLU A 329 83.93 -28.97 7.20
C GLU A 329 84.02 -27.94 8.33
N ILE A 330 84.83 -26.89 8.16
CA ILE A 330 84.93 -25.79 9.15
C ILE A 330 83.56 -25.10 9.32
N TRP A 331 82.82 -24.91 8.22
CA TRP A 331 81.49 -24.29 8.25
C TRP A 331 80.46 -25.16 8.97
N ALA A 332 80.51 -26.48 8.76
CA ALA A 332 79.66 -27.42 9.48
C ALA A 332 79.95 -27.43 10.99
N ASP A 333 81.24 -27.29 11.38
CA ASP A 333 81.66 -27.36 12.78
C ASP A 333 81.45 -26.03 13.54
N SER A 334 81.74 -24.90 12.91
CA SER A 334 81.82 -23.59 13.58
C SER A 334 80.89 -22.52 13.02
N GLY A 335 80.19 -22.79 11.91
CA GLY A 335 79.36 -21.80 11.22
C GLY A 335 80.14 -20.54 10.86
N SER A 336 79.45 -19.40 10.76
CA SER A 336 80.07 -18.13 10.36
C SER A 336 81.12 -17.60 11.34
N SER A 337 81.17 -18.10 12.58
CA SER A 337 82.08 -17.62 13.61
C SER A 337 83.57 -17.89 13.34
N ALA A 338 83.88 -18.81 12.43
CA ALA A 338 85.26 -19.10 12.03
C ALA A 338 85.84 -18.07 11.03
N TRP A 339 85.00 -17.18 10.49
CA TRP A 339 85.39 -16.15 9.52
C TRP A 339 85.19 -14.75 10.07
N VAL A 340 86.13 -13.85 9.82
CA VAL A 340 86.05 -12.46 10.26
C VAL A 340 84.89 -11.75 9.56
N CYS A 341 84.67 -12.08 8.29
CA CYS A 341 83.56 -11.57 7.49
C CYS A 341 82.23 -12.29 7.75
N GLY A 342 82.20 -13.29 8.64
CA GLY A 342 80.97 -14.05 8.96
C GLY A 342 80.02 -13.36 9.95
N SER A 343 80.47 -12.28 10.60
CA SER A 343 79.69 -11.47 11.54
C SER A 343 79.27 -10.10 11.01
N LEU A 344 79.51 -9.82 9.73
CA LEU A 344 79.01 -8.65 9.01
C LEU A 344 77.57 -8.86 8.55
#